data_AF-A0A5K4F9W6-F1
#
_entry.id   AF-A0A5K4F9W6-F1
#
_cell.length_a   1.000
_cell.length_b   1.000
_cell.length_c   1.000
_cell.angle_alpha   90.00
_cell.angle_beta   90.00
_cell.angle_gamma   90.00
#
_symmetry.space_group_name_H-M   'P 1'
#
loop_
_entity.id
_entity.type
_entity.pdbx_description
1 polymer ?
#
loop_
_entity_poly.entity_id
_entity_poly.type
_entity_poly.pdbx_seq_one_letter_code
_entity_poly.pdbx_strand_id
1 'polypeptide(L)'
;MTTERLFDDISIKPELIVFDLDCTLWPFDCDIYDSQVFHKNGDMIYDENNYPLNILQDSNNILKSIKREKDILLACASRTPSVETARQLVHLNGWDKLFDHMEIYPNSKIVHFQTFWS
;
A
#
# COMPACT_ATOMS: atom_id res chain seq x y z
N MET A 1 11.55 -2.28 25.80
CA MET A 1 11.96 -2.24 24.37
C MET A 1 11.91 -0.79 23.96
N THR A 2 13.02 -0.27 23.45
CA THR A 2 13.21 1.17 23.16
C THR A 2 12.14 1.66 22.20
N THR A 3 11.50 2.77 22.59
CA THR A 3 10.39 3.43 21.90
C THR A 3 10.90 4.36 20.80
N GLU A 4 11.94 3.97 20.07
CA GLU A 4 12.47 4.78 18.98
C GLU A 4 11.45 4.80 17.85
N ARG A 5 10.97 5.99 17.51
CA ARG A 5 10.07 6.22 16.40
C ARG A 5 10.87 6.53 15.14
N LEU A 6 10.28 6.27 13.98
CA LEU A 6 10.96 6.33 12.69
C LEU A 6 11.58 7.71 12.39
N PHE A 7 10.97 8.76 12.95
CA PHE A 7 11.32 10.15 12.68
C PHE A 7 11.71 10.94 13.93
N ASP A 8 12.18 10.27 14.99
CA ASP A 8 12.60 10.96 16.21
C ASP A 8 13.85 11.84 16.00
N ASP A 9 14.76 11.42 15.13
CA ASP A 9 16.05 12.10 14.89
C ASP A 9 16.02 13.14 13.75
N ILE A 10 14.85 13.43 13.18
CA ILE A 10 14.70 14.43 12.11
C ILE A 10 13.92 15.65 12.59
N SER A 11 14.41 16.84 12.24
CA SER A 11 13.81 18.12 12.65
C SER A 11 12.59 18.51 11.83
N ILE A 12 12.48 18.03 10.59
CA ILE A 12 11.36 18.27 9.69
C ILE A 12 10.76 16.91 9.33
N LYS A 13 9.54 16.66 9.77
CA LYS A 13 8.80 15.43 9.49
C LYS A 13 7.88 15.64 8.27
N PRO A 14 7.67 14.61 7.43
CA PRO A 14 6.67 14.69 6.39
C PRO A 14 5.27 14.71 7.03
N GLU A 15 4.37 15.53 6.48
CA GLU A 15 2.95 15.52 6.88
C GLU A 15 2.19 14.36 6.22
N LEU A 16 2.67 13.89 5.06
CA LEU A 16 2.07 12.83 4.26
C LEU A 16 3.17 12.01 3.58
N ILE A 17 3.05 10.68 3.64
CA ILE A 17 3.87 9.75 2.87
C ILE A 17 2.98 8.99 1.89
N VAL A 18 3.33 9.01 0.61
CA VAL A 18 2.54 8.38 -0.46
C VAL A 18 3.35 7.27 -1.11
N PHE A 19 2.78 6.08 -1.20
CA PHE A 19 3.37 4.95 -1.92
C PHE A 19 2.70 4.71 -3.27
N ASP A 20 3.51 4.30 -4.26
CA ASP A 20 2.98 3.55 -5.40
C ASP A 20 2.65 2.11 -4.98
N LEU A 21 1.98 1.34 -5.84
CA LEU A 21 1.66 -0.05 -5.59
C LEU A 21 2.59 -1.00 -6.35
N ASP A 22 2.41 -1.06 -7.67
CA ASP A 22 3.14 -1.96 -8.57
C ASP A 22 4.64 -1.66 -8.53
N CYS A 23 5.44 -2.73 -8.49
CA CYS A 23 6.90 -2.67 -8.33
C CYS A 23 7.39 -1.83 -7.13
N THR A 24 6.55 -1.57 -6.13
CA THR A 24 6.87 -0.80 -4.91
C THR A 24 6.53 -1.55 -3.64
N LEU A 25 5.25 -1.88 -3.43
CA LEU A 25 4.82 -2.64 -2.26
C LEU A 25 4.82 -4.15 -2.51
N TRP A 26 4.76 -4.55 -3.77
CA TRP A 26 4.92 -5.91 -4.27
C TRP A 26 5.77 -5.90 -5.56
N PRO A 27 6.41 -7.02 -5.93
CA PRO A 27 7.40 -7.07 -7.01
C PRO A 27 6.78 -7.41 -8.38
N PHE A 28 5.55 -7.01 -8.64
CA PHE A 28 4.82 -7.31 -9.88
C PHE A 28 3.88 -6.17 -10.26
N ASP A 29 3.37 -6.24 -11.49
CA ASP A 29 2.31 -5.38 -11.99
C ASP A 29 0.95 -6.09 -11.81
N CYS A 30 -0.08 -5.36 -11.36
CA CYS A 30 -1.41 -5.96 -11.12
C CYS A 30 -2.07 -6.50 -12.39
N ASP A 31 -1.72 -5.98 -13.56
CA ASP A 31 -2.28 -6.38 -14.86
C ASP A 31 -1.98 -7.85 -15.21
N ILE A 32 -0.89 -8.42 -14.68
CA ILE A 32 -0.55 -9.85 -14.79
C ILE A 32 -1.65 -10.73 -14.17
N TYR A 33 -2.35 -10.21 -13.16
CA TYR A 33 -3.39 -10.92 -12.41
C TYR A 33 -4.77 -10.27 -12.57
N ASP A 34 -5.00 -9.61 -13.70
CA ASP A 34 -6.27 -8.92 -13.94
C ASP A 34 -7.45 -9.89 -13.82
N SER A 35 -8.50 -9.46 -13.12
CA SER A 35 -9.72 -10.25 -12.85
C SER A 35 -9.53 -11.54 -12.03
N GLN A 36 -8.38 -11.79 -11.42
CA GLN A 36 -8.20 -12.93 -10.52
C GLN A 36 -8.83 -12.68 -9.15
N VAL A 37 -9.20 -13.77 -8.47
CA VAL A 37 -9.66 -13.74 -7.08
C VAL A 37 -8.58 -14.30 -6.17
N PHE A 38 -8.07 -13.46 -5.27
CA PHE A 38 -7.14 -13.90 -4.24
C PHE A 38 -7.82 -14.28 -2.94
N HIS A 39 -7.17 -15.14 -2.18
CA HIS A 39 -7.55 -15.48 -0.81
C HIS A 39 -6.33 -15.48 0.11
N LYS A 40 -6.56 -15.32 1.41
CA LYS A 40 -5.50 -15.28 2.42
C LYS A 40 -5.60 -16.47 3.35
N ASN A 41 -4.48 -17.10 3.65
CA ASN A 41 -4.34 -18.14 4.66
C ASN A 41 -3.15 -17.81 5.56
N GLY A 42 -3.43 -17.51 6.83
CA GLY A 42 -2.44 -16.94 7.74
C GLY A 42 -1.92 -15.60 7.20
N ASP A 43 -0.60 -15.49 7.04
CA ASP A 43 0.06 -14.29 6.51
C ASP A 43 0.34 -14.35 5.00
N MET A 44 -0.01 -15.46 4.33
CA MET A 44 0.24 -15.64 2.90
C MET A 44 -1.04 -15.42 2.08
N ILE A 45 -0.88 -14.79 0.92
CA ILE A 45 -1.93 -14.60 -0.08
C ILE A 45 -1.71 -15.58 -1.22
N TYR A 46 -2.79 -16.12 -1.76
CA TYR A 46 -2.79 -17.12 -2.81
C TYR A 46 -3.75 -16.70 -3.93
N ASP A 47 -3.42 -17.05 -5.16
CA ASP A 47 -4.34 -16.94 -6.30
C ASP A 47 -5.43 -18.01 -6.27
N GLU A 48 -6.30 -17.98 -7.28
CA GLU A 48 -7.40 -18.94 -7.44
C GLU A 48 -6.92 -20.40 -7.64
N ASN A 49 -5.67 -20.58 -8.08
CA ASN A 49 -5.04 -21.88 -8.31
C ASN A 49 -4.21 -22.36 -7.10
N ASN A 50 -4.24 -21.63 -5.98
CA ASN A 50 -3.45 -21.86 -4.77
C ASN A 50 -1.93 -21.67 -4.95
N TYR A 51 -1.50 -20.90 -5.95
CA TYR A 51 -0.12 -20.45 -6.01
C TYR A 51 0.09 -19.26 -5.06
N PRO A 52 1.15 -19.26 -4.23
CA PRO A 52 1.41 -18.17 -3.31
C PRO A 52 1.86 -16.92 -4.06
N LEU A 53 1.28 -15.77 -3.70
CA LEU A 53 1.74 -14.47 -4.17
C LEU A 53 2.91 -13.99 -3.33
N ASN A 54 3.97 -13.54 -4.00
CA ASN A 54 5.13 -12.95 -3.36
C ASN A 54 4.87 -11.48 -3.01
N ILE A 55 4.21 -11.23 -1.87
CA ILE A 55 4.14 -9.87 -1.30
C ILE A 55 5.41 -9.60 -0.51
N LEU A 56 6.00 -8.42 -0.67
CA LEU A 56 7.19 -8.02 0.10
C LEU A 56 6.79 -7.91 1.58
N GLN A 57 7.27 -8.85 2.40
CA GLN A 57 6.99 -8.92 3.84
C GLN A 57 7.33 -7.60 4.55
N ASP A 58 8.40 -6.93 4.11
CA ASP A 58 8.83 -5.67 4.69
C ASP A 58 7.85 -4.52 4.43
N SER A 59 7.08 -4.55 3.33
CA SER A 59 6.04 -3.55 3.05
C SER A 59 5.02 -3.47 4.19
N ASN A 60 4.59 -4.61 4.72
CA ASN A 60 3.69 -4.67 5.88
C ASN A 60 4.30 -3.95 7.09
N ASN A 61 5.59 -4.19 7.36
CA ASN A 61 6.29 -3.64 8.52
C ASN A 61 6.53 -2.13 8.36
N ILE A 62 6.90 -1.68 7.16
CA ILE A 62 7.12 -0.27 6.83
C ILE A 62 5.83 0.53 7.01
N LEU A 63 4.73 0.10 6.37
CA LEU A 63 3.45 0.81 6.44
C LEU A 63 2.93 0.89 7.88
N LYS A 64 3.00 -0.21 8.64
CA LYS A 64 2.63 -0.22 10.06
C LYS A 64 3.52 0.69 10.89
N SER A 65 4.80 0.81 10.54
CA SER A 65 5.74 1.67 11.28
C SER A 65 5.45 3.14 11.06
N ILE A 66 5.20 3.54 9.81
CA ILE A 66 4.76 4.90 9.47
C ILE A 66 3.44 5.22 10.15
N LYS A 67 2.45 4.31 10.13
CA LYS A 67 1.13 4.57 10.74
C LYS A 67 1.15 4.76 12.26
N ARG A 68 2.19 4.31 12.95
CA ARG A 68 2.39 4.56 14.39
C ARG A 68 2.92 5.97 14.68
N GLU A 69 3.45 6.65 13.68
CA GLU A 69 3.90 8.03 13.81
C GLU A 69 2.72 8.96 14.03
N LYS A 70 2.89 9.91 14.95
CA LYS A 70 1.86 10.89 15.26
C LYS A 70 1.92 12.00 14.21
N ASP A 71 0.76 12.44 13.75
CA ASP A 71 0.60 13.57 12.83
C ASP A 71 1.24 13.35 11.44
N ILE A 72 1.43 12.08 11.01
CA ILE A 72 1.89 11.72 9.66
C ILE A 72 0.80 10.89 8.98
N LEU A 73 0.26 11.42 7.89
CA LEU A 73 -0.70 10.74 7.04
C LEU A 73 0.02 9.73 6.13
N LEU A 74 -0.68 8.65 5.79
CA LEU A 74 -0.20 7.61 4.91
C LEU A 74 -1.17 7.43 3.75
N ALA A 75 -0.69 7.44 2.51
CA ALA A 75 -1.55 7.25 1.34
C ALA A 75 -0.94 6.29 0.31
N CYS A 76 -1.78 5.82 -0.60
CA CYS A 76 -1.32 5.21 -1.85
C CYS A 76 -1.89 5.96 -3.06
N ALA A 77 -1.08 6.02 -4.11
CA ALA A 77 -1.49 6.51 -5.43
C ALA A 77 -1.01 5.51 -6.47
N SER A 78 -1.89 4.91 -7.26
CA SER A 78 -1.54 3.94 -8.31
C SER A 78 -2.26 4.26 -9.61
N ARG A 79 -1.56 4.05 -10.72
CA ARG A 79 -2.07 4.27 -12.08
C ARG A 79 -2.60 3.00 -12.73
N THR A 80 -2.62 1.89 -11.99
CA THR A 80 -2.96 0.58 -12.55
C THR A 80 -4.39 0.61 -13.12
N PRO A 81 -4.61 0.06 -14.33
CA PRO A 81 -5.96 -0.14 -14.86
C PRO A 81 -6.68 -1.29 -14.14
N SER A 82 -5.95 -2.21 -13.52
CA SER A 82 -6.47 -3.35 -12.73
C SER A 82 -6.83 -2.93 -11.31
N VAL A 83 -7.80 -2.01 -11.21
CA VAL A 83 -8.19 -1.35 -9.96
C VAL A 83 -8.71 -2.35 -8.93
N GLU A 84 -9.51 -3.32 -9.37
CA GLU A 84 -10.12 -4.34 -8.52
C GLU A 84 -9.06 -5.27 -7.92
N THR A 85 -8.12 -5.74 -8.73
CA THR A 85 -6.97 -6.56 -8.31
C THR A 85 -6.16 -5.83 -7.25
N ALA A 86 -5.79 -4.57 -7.51
CA ALA A 86 -5.02 -3.77 -6.56
C ALA A 86 -5.76 -3.55 -5.24
N ARG A 87 -7.07 -3.22 -5.29
CA ARG A 87 -7.90 -3.05 -4.09
C ARG A 87 -8.04 -4.34 -3.30
N GLN A 88 -8.20 -5.48 -3.97
CA GLN A 88 -8.27 -6.78 -3.30
C GLN A 88 -6.97 -7.09 -2.54
N LEU A 89 -5.81 -6.88 -3.17
CA LEU A 89 -4.51 -7.11 -2.53
C LEU A 89 -4.27 -6.17 -1.34
N VAL A 90 -4.61 -4.88 -1.48
CA VAL A 90 -4.55 -3.91 -0.38
C VAL A 90 -5.43 -4.36 0.79
N HIS A 91 -6.66 -4.80 0.52
CA HIS A 91 -7.59 -5.27 1.54
C HIS A 91 -7.13 -6.56 2.25
N LEU A 92 -6.65 -7.56 1.50
CA LEU A 92 -6.15 -8.81 2.08
C LEU A 92 -4.92 -8.60 2.96
N ASN A 93 -4.08 -7.62 2.63
CA ASN A 93 -2.97 -7.21 3.49
C ASN A 93 -3.42 -6.36 4.70
N GLY A 94 -4.67 -5.89 4.72
CA GLY A 94 -5.20 -4.99 5.74
C GLY A 94 -4.64 -3.57 5.64
N TRP A 95 -4.09 -3.19 4.49
CA TRP A 95 -3.49 -1.88 4.25
C TRP A 95 -4.54 -0.80 4.01
N ASP A 96 -5.75 -1.19 3.60
CA ASP A 96 -6.94 -0.32 3.54
C ASP A 96 -7.25 0.37 4.88
N LYS A 97 -6.87 -0.27 5.99
CA LYS A 97 -7.00 0.30 7.36
C LYS A 97 -5.81 1.16 7.77
N LEU A 98 -4.71 1.12 7.02
CA LEU A 98 -3.49 1.89 7.29
C LEU A 98 -3.49 3.19 6.50
N PHE A 99 -3.87 3.12 5.21
CA PHE A 99 -3.95 4.29 4.34
C PHE A 99 -5.08 5.24 4.76
N ASP A 100 -4.74 6.50 5.00
CA ASP A 100 -5.66 7.62 5.17
C ASP A 100 -6.30 8.04 3.84
N HIS A 101 -5.57 7.88 2.72
CA HIS A 101 -6.08 8.14 1.37
C HIS A 101 -5.65 7.04 0.38
N MET A 102 -6.55 6.67 -0.54
CA MET A 102 -6.32 5.63 -1.54
C MET A 102 -6.77 6.08 -2.93
N GLU A 103 -5.81 6.41 -3.78
CA GLU A 103 -6.03 6.90 -5.13
C GLU A 103 -5.57 5.84 -6.15
N ILE A 104 -6.47 4.92 -6.53
CA ILE A 104 -6.16 3.78 -7.41
C ILE A 104 -7.07 3.84 -8.64
N TYR A 105 -6.58 4.41 -9.74
CA TYR A 105 -7.25 4.45 -11.04
C TYR A 105 -6.30 4.92 -12.15
N PRO A 106 -6.59 4.62 -13.44
CA PRO A 106 -5.71 5.02 -14.54
C PRO A 106 -5.79 6.53 -14.83
N ASN A 107 -4.96 7.31 -14.16
CA ASN A 107 -4.79 8.75 -14.41
C ASN A 107 -3.36 9.23 -14.12
N SER A 108 -3.06 10.50 -14.33
CA SER A 108 -1.78 11.10 -13.96
C SER A 108 -1.64 11.17 -12.43
N LYS A 109 -0.41 11.00 -11.93
CA LYS A 109 -0.12 11.20 -10.49
C LYS A 109 -0.34 12.64 -10.04
N ILE A 110 -0.35 13.61 -10.96
CA ILE A 110 -0.76 14.99 -10.65
C ILE A 110 -2.20 15.01 -10.14
N VAL A 111 -3.12 14.34 -10.84
CA VAL A 111 -4.53 14.27 -10.43
C VAL A 111 -4.67 13.55 -9.09
N HIS A 112 -4.00 12.42 -8.90
CA HIS A 112 -4.00 11.71 -7.61
C HIS A 112 -3.54 12.61 -6.45
N PHE A 113 -2.46 13.37 -6.62
CA PHE A 113 -1.94 14.23 -5.54
C PHE A 113 -2.80 15.46 -5.26
N GLN A 114 -3.64 15.89 -6.19
CA GLN A 114 -4.57 17.00 -5.98
C GLN A 114 -5.70 16.64 -5.01
N THR A 115 -6.02 15.36 -4.81
CA THR A 115 -7.11 14.92 -3.92
C THR A 115 -6.69 14.78 -2.45
N PHE A 116 -5.39 14.76 -2.16
CA PHE A 116 -4.89 14.57 -0.79
C PHE A 116 -5.01 15.81 0.11
N TRP A 117 -5.29 16.99 -0.47
CA TRP A 117 -5.32 18.27 0.24
C TRP A 117 -6.69 18.97 0.17
N SER A 118 -7.70 18.28 -0.37
CA SER A 118 -9.09 18.74 -0.48
C SER A 118 -9.93 18.24 0.69
#